data_AF-A0AAF0DEN7-F1
#
_entry.id   AF-A0AAF0DEN7-F1
#
_cell.length_a   1.000
_cell.length_b   1.000
_cell.length_c   1.000
_cell.angle_alpha   90.00
_cell.angle_beta   90.00
_cell.angle_gamma   90.00
#
_symmetry.space_group_name_H-M   'P 1'
#
loop_
_entity.id
_entity.type
_entity.pdbx_description
1 polymer ?
#
loop_
_entity_poly.entity_id
_entity_poly.type
_entity_poly.pdbx_seq_one_letter_code
_entity_poly.pdbx_strand_id
1 'polypeptide(L)'
;MASVARSRILALAKNFNPEGARLGNKVLRQRLRGPILAAYYPRKTVSFRDLQDAYRPFDLETWDDYEEDRLEALQIAKMRGKGAPKKKRTAAGEILRLIIFLLAAIMTLLAHFFLSSYIESRSAKKKK
;
A
#
# COMPACT_ATOMS: atom_id res chain seq x y z
N MET A 1 -56.05 5.80 15.17
CA MET A 1 -55.79 4.53 14.45
C MET A 1 -55.75 4.84 12.96
N ALA A 2 -54.64 4.56 12.27
CA ALA A 2 -54.48 4.90 10.86
C ALA A 2 -55.47 4.09 10.00
N SER A 3 -56.34 4.76 9.25
CA SER A 3 -57.48 4.17 8.50
C SER A 3 -57.15 3.74 7.06
N VAL A 4 -55.87 3.69 6.67
CA VAL A 4 -55.48 3.30 5.31
C VAL A 4 -55.51 1.79 5.17
N ALA A 5 -56.34 1.28 4.26
CA ALA A 5 -56.49 -0.15 3.99
C ALA A 5 -55.14 -0.78 3.57
N ARG A 6 -54.77 -1.89 4.22
CA ARG A 6 -53.57 -2.69 3.92
C ARG A 6 -53.46 -3.04 2.43
N SER A 7 -54.59 -3.32 1.78
CA SER A 7 -54.70 -3.62 0.35
C SER A 7 -54.12 -2.50 -0.54
N ARG A 8 -54.39 -1.23 -0.19
CA ARG A 8 -53.89 -0.06 -0.93
C ARG A 8 -52.37 0.09 -0.83
N ILE A 9 -51.79 -0.22 0.33
CA ILE A 9 -50.34 -0.12 0.56
C ILE A 9 -49.59 -1.25 -0.15
N LEU A 10 -50.17 -2.45 -0.16
CA LEU A 10 -49.63 -3.60 -0.89
C LEU A 10 -49.69 -3.40 -2.41
N ALA A 11 -50.78 -2.80 -2.92
CA ALA A 11 -50.89 -2.41 -4.34
C ALA A 11 -49.82 -1.40 -4.77
N LEU A 12 -49.24 -0.65 -3.84
CA LEU A 12 -48.18 0.34 -4.07
C LEU A 12 -46.76 -0.22 -3.87
N ALA A 13 -46.60 -1.53 -3.66
CA ALA A 13 -45.34 -2.19 -3.33
C ALA A 13 -44.60 -1.53 -2.14
N LYS A 14 -45.35 -1.00 -1.16
CA LYS A 14 -44.80 -0.36 0.05
C LYS A 14 -44.93 -1.29 1.25
N ASN A 15 -43.96 -1.20 2.17
CA ASN A 15 -43.97 -1.98 3.41
C ASN A 15 -45.04 -1.44 4.38
N PHE A 16 -45.91 -2.32 4.88
CA PHE A 16 -46.91 -2.04 5.92
C PHE A 16 -46.31 -2.34 7.31
N ASN A 17 -46.27 -1.35 8.21
CA ASN A 17 -45.66 -1.46 9.55
C ASN A 17 -46.58 -0.87 10.64
N PRO A 18 -47.61 -1.61 11.10
CA PRO A 18 -48.59 -1.12 12.08
C PRO A 18 -48.01 -0.95 13.49
N GLU A 19 -47.06 -1.82 13.88
CA GLU A 19 -46.40 -1.82 15.19
C GLU A 19 -45.30 -0.76 15.32
N GLY A 20 -44.98 -0.02 14.25
CA GLY A 20 -43.94 1.00 14.27
C GLY A 20 -42.52 0.47 14.52
N ALA A 21 -42.26 -0.81 14.25
CA ALA A 21 -40.97 -1.45 14.52
C ALA A 21 -39.81 -0.84 13.68
N ARG A 22 -38.58 -0.85 14.23
CA ARG A 22 -37.37 -0.29 13.60
C ARG A 22 -36.73 -1.29 12.62
N LEU A 23 -37.28 -1.39 11.41
CA LEU A 23 -36.85 -2.36 10.38
C LEU A 23 -35.68 -1.90 9.49
N GLY A 24 -35.03 -0.76 9.78
CA GLY A 24 -33.89 -0.28 8.97
C GLY A 24 -34.22 0.22 7.54
N ASN A 25 -35.50 0.21 7.13
CA ASN A 25 -35.97 0.67 5.81
C ASN A 25 -35.52 2.12 5.45
N LYS A 26 -35.20 2.96 6.45
CA LYS A 26 -34.63 4.30 6.22
C LYS A 26 -33.28 4.23 5.52
N VAL A 27 -32.39 3.33 5.94
CA VAL A 27 -31.04 3.19 5.38
C VAL A 27 -31.10 2.62 3.97
N LEU A 28 -31.93 1.59 3.74
CA LEU A 28 -32.06 0.95 2.43
C LEU A 28 -32.69 1.85 1.36
N ARG A 29 -33.57 2.78 1.76
CA ARG A 29 -34.18 3.75 0.84
C ARG A 29 -33.30 4.96 0.54
N GLN A 30 -32.22 5.16 1.30
CA GLN A 30 -31.30 6.25 0.99
C GLN A 30 -30.63 5.98 -0.36
N ARG A 31 -30.67 6.99 -1.24
CA ARG A 31 -29.93 6.92 -2.50
C ARG A 31 -28.44 6.87 -2.20
N LEU A 32 -27.75 5.94 -2.84
CA LEU A 32 -26.30 5.82 -2.74
C LEU A 32 -25.64 7.09 -3.31
N ARG A 33 -24.71 7.69 -2.55
CA ARG A 33 -23.94 8.88 -2.95
C ARG A 33 -22.56 8.56 -3.52
N GLY A 34 -22.17 7.28 -3.50
CA GLY A 34 -20.88 6.79 -3.97
C GLY A 34 -20.41 7.34 -5.33
N PRO A 35 -21.22 7.31 -6.41
CA PRO A 35 -20.75 7.78 -7.71
C PRO A 35 -20.43 9.28 -7.73
N ILE A 36 -21.19 10.09 -7.00
CA ILE A 36 -20.97 11.54 -6.90
C ILE A 36 -19.67 11.82 -6.14
N LEU A 37 -19.44 11.10 -5.03
CA LEU A 37 -18.24 11.27 -4.22
C LEU A 37 -16.97 10.78 -4.94
N ALA A 38 -17.06 9.68 -5.69
CA ALA A 38 -15.96 9.17 -6.48
C ALA A 38 -15.56 10.13 -7.62
N ALA A 39 -16.53 10.86 -8.18
CA ALA A 39 -16.32 11.85 -9.22
C ALA A 39 -15.97 13.26 -8.69
N TYR A 40 -15.62 13.41 -7.41
CA TYR A 40 -15.34 14.72 -6.81
C TYR A 40 -14.20 15.46 -7.51
N TYR A 41 -13.10 14.76 -7.79
CA TYR A 41 -12.04 15.30 -8.64
C TYR A 41 -12.30 14.90 -10.09
N PRO A 42 -12.12 15.84 -11.05
CA PRO A 42 -12.16 15.52 -12.47
C PRO A 42 -11.20 14.37 -12.81
N ARG A 43 -11.66 13.45 -13.66
CA ARG A 43 -10.78 12.39 -14.15
C ARG A 43 -9.70 13.01 -15.03
N LYS A 44 -8.47 12.50 -14.94
CA LYS A 44 -7.40 12.87 -15.86
C LYS A 44 -7.83 12.47 -17.27
N THR A 45 -8.00 13.43 -18.17
CA THR A 45 -8.47 13.22 -19.53
C THR A 45 -7.31 13.01 -20.49
N VAL A 46 -6.42 13.99 -20.57
CA VAL A 46 -5.27 14.01 -21.48
C VAL A 46 -4.06 14.55 -20.72
N SER A 47 -2.93 13.87 -20.83
CA SER A 47 -1.63 14.31 -20.32
C SER A 47 -0.76 14.82 -21.47
N PHE A 48 0.30 15.57 -21.14
CA PHE A 48 1.27 16.03 -22.15
C PHE A 48 1.95 14.86 -22.87
N ARG A 49 2.05 13.71 -22.21
CA ARG A 49 2.60 12.49 -22.82
C ARG A 49 1.70 11.93 -23.92
N ASP A 50 0.38 11.99 -23.73
CA ASP A 50 -0.57 11.57 -24.77
C ASP A 50 -0.46 12.47 -26.01
N LEU A 51 -0.16 13.77 -25.80
CA LEU A 51 0.13 14.71 -26.87
C LEU A 51 1.44 14.36 -27.61
N GLN A 52 2.53 14.09 -26.87
CA GLN A 52 3.80 13.62 -27.45
C GLN A 52 3.59 12.35 -28.29
N ASP A 53 2.81 11.39 -27.78
CA ASP A 53 2.54 10.12 -28.46
C ASP A 53 1.69 10.32 -29.73
N ALA A 54 0.76 11.27 -29.73
CA ALA A 54 -0.05 11.62 -30.89
C ALA A 54 0.77 12.30 -32.02
N TYR A 55 1.80 13.07 -31.67
CA TYR A 55 2.62 13.81 -32.63
C TYR A 55 3.87 13.07 -33.10
N ARG A 56 4.33 12.05 -32.36
CA ARG A 56 5.48 11.21 -32.73
C ARG A 56 5.41 10.62 -34.15
N PRO A 57 4.26 10.13 -34.66
CA PRO A 57 4.18 9.60 -36.03
C PRO A 57 4.38 10.64 -37.14
N PHE A 58 4.27 11.93 -36.79
CA PHE A 58 4.47 13.04 -37.72
C PHE A 58 5.89 13.61 -37.64
N ASP A 59 6.80 12.94 -36.92
CA ASP A 59 8.18 13.39 -36.67
C ASP A 59 8.25 14.79 -36.05
N LEU A 60 7.23 15.15 -35.25
CA LEU A 60 7.18 16.42 -34.53
C LEU A 60 7.62 16.22 -33.09
N GLU A 61 8.58 17.03 -32.65
CA GLU A 61 9.01 17.10 -31.25
C GLU A 61 8.18 18.13 -30.48
N THR A 62 7.80 17.78 -29.26
CA THR A 62 7.02 18.66 -28.37
C THR A 62 7.71 18.74 -27.02
N TRP A 63 7.88 19.97 -26.52
CA TRP A 63 8.64 20.31 -25.32
C TRP A 63 7.70 20.68 -24.17
N ASP A 64 8.01 20.21 -22.95
CA ASP A 64 7.22 20.51 -21.74
C ASP A 64 8.04 21.47 -20.87
N ASP A 65 7.83 22.77 -21.08
CA ASP A 65 8.58 23.84 -20.43
C ASP A 65 8.64 23.67 -18.90
N TYR A 66 7.53 23.24 -18.27
CA TYR A 66 7.47 23.04 -16.83
C TYR A 66 8.36 21.89 -16.36
N GLU A 67 8.43 20.81 -17.13
CA GLU A 67 9.28 19.67 -16.81
C GLU A 67 10.75 19.99 -17.07
N GLU A 68 11.06 20.76 -18.13
CA GLU A 68 12.40 21.26 -18.42
C GLU A 68 12.92 22.17 -17.31
N ASP A 69 12.15 23.19 -16.91
CA ASP A 69 12.47 24.06 -15.78
C ASP A 69 12.75 23.25 -14.50
N ARG A 70 11.95 22.22 -14.25
CA ARG A 70 12.12 21.32 -13.09
C ARG A 70 13.44 20.56 -13.18
N LEU A 71 13.82 20.07 -14.36
CA LEU A 71 15.06 19.34 -14.59
C LEU A 71 16.29 20.25 -14.48
N GLU A 72 16.22 21.46 -15.04
CA GLU A 72 17.26 22.47 -14.90
C GLU A 72 17.48 22.86 -13.44
N ALA A 73 16.40 23.15 -12.71
CA ALA A 73 16.47 23.47 -11.29
C ALA A 73 17.12 22.33 -10.48
N LEU A 74 16.82 21.07 -10.81
CA LEU A 74 17.47 19.91 -10.19
C LEU A 74 18.96 19.81 -10.54
N GLN A 75 19.35 20.12 -11.77
CA GLN A 75 20.74 20.13 -12.20
C GLN A 75 21.53 21.22 -11.48
N ILE A 76 20.97 22.43 -11.38
CA ILE A 76 21.56 23.55 -10.61
C ILE A 76 21.72 23.18 -9.14
N ALA A 77 20.70 22.56 -8.52
CA ALA A 77 20.78 22.12 -7.13
C ALA A 77 21.89 21.09 -6.93
N LYS A 78 22.04 20.11 -7.85
CA LYS A 78 23.12 19.12 -7.81
C LYS A 78 24.51 19.76 -7.94
N MET A 79 24.69 20.70 -8.88
CA MET A 79 25.96 21.41 -9.06
C MET A 79 26.38 22.17 -7.79
N ARG A 80 25.41 22.69 -7.03
CA ARG A 80 25.65 23.41 -5.77
C ARG A 80 25.81 22.47 -4.55
N GLY A 81 25.80 21.15 -4.73
CA GLY A 81 25.79 20.18 -3.63
C GLY A 81 24.49 20.16 -2.81
N LYS A 82 23.43 20.82 -3.29
CA LYS A 82 22.10 20.89 -2.67
C LYS A 82 21.12 19.89 -3.30
N GLY A 83 21.62 18.91 -4.04
CA GLY A 83 20.81 17.83 -4.60
C GLY A 83 20.19 16.98 -3.48
N ALA A 84 19.03 16.39 -3.77
CA ALA A 84 18.40 15.46 -2.82
C ALA A 84 19.36 14.30 -2.49
N PRO A 85 19.48 13.90 -1.21
CA PRO A 85 20.32 12.79 -0.82
C PRO A 85 19.82 11.48 -1.45
N LYS A 86 20.71 10.50 -1.61
CA LYS A 86 20.35 9.18 -2.16
C LYS A 86 19.26 8.53 -1.30
N LYS A 87 18.12 8.22 -1.92
CA LYS A 87 17.02 7.50 -1.26
C LYS A 87 17.52 6.16 -0.72
N LYS A 88 17.40 5.94 0.59
CA LYS A 88 17.68 4.65 1.23
C LYS A 88 16.67 3.62 0.72
N ARG A 89 17.15 2.50 0.18
CA ARG A 89 16.31 1.39 -0.33
C ARG A 89 16.30 0.17 0.60
N THR A 90 17.22 0.12 1.56
CA THR A 90 17.34 -0.94 2.56
C THR A 90 16.79 -0.48 3.91
N ALA A 91 16.29 -1.43 4.70
CA ALA A 91 15.92 -1.16 6.08
C ALA A 91 17.18 -0.80 6.89
N ALA A 92 17.04 0.13 7.84
CA ALA A 92 18.12 0.42 8.77
C ALA A 92 18.50 -0.87 9.52
N GLY A 93 19.75 -1.33 9.36
CA GLY A 93 20.28 -2.47 10.10
C GLY A 93 20.35 -3.80 9.37
N GLU A 94 20.26 -3.87 8.03
CA GLU A 94 20.54 -5.14 7.32
C GLU A 94 21.94 -5.68 7.62
N ILE A 95 22.93 -4.80 7.72
CA ILE A 95 24.29 -5.16 8.14
C ILE A 95 24.29 -5.69 9.58
N LEU A 96 23.53 -5.06 10.48
CA LEU A 96 23.42 -5.49 11.88
C LEU A 96 22.73 -6.86 11.99
N ARG A 97 21.71 -7.13 11.16
CA ARG A 97 21.04 -8.43 11.07
C ARG A 97 21.98 -9.52 10.55
N LEU A 98 22.78 -9.22 9.53
CA LEU A 98 23.79 -10.15 9.01
C LEU A 98 24.86 -10.47 10.07
N ILE A 99 25.34 -9.46 10.80
CA ILE A 99 26.32 -9.65 11.88
C ILE A 99 25.74 -10.50 13.01
N ILE A 100 24.51 -10.21 13.46
CA ILE A 100 23.84 -10.98 14.51
C ILE A 100 23.65 -12.43 14.07
N PHE A 101 23.24 -12.66 12.82
CA PHE A 101 23.04 -14.00 12.28
C PHE A 101 24.37 -14.79 12.20
N LEU A 102 25.44 -14.14 11.77
CA LEU A 102 26.77 -14.75 11.66
C LEU A 102 27.36 -15.08 13.04
N LEU A 103 27.20 -14.20 14.03
CA LEU A 103 27.59 -14.46 15.41
C LEU A 103 26.80 -15.62 16.03
N ALA A 104 25.48 -15.68 15.81
CA ALA A 104 24.67 -16.80 16.30
C ALA A 104 25.10 -18.15 15.66
N ALA A 105 25.43 -18.15 14.36
CA ALA A 105 25.96 -19.33 13.67
C ALA A 105 27.32 -19.79 14.24
N ILE A 106 28.23 -18.86 14.52
CA ILE A 106 29.54 -19.17 15.12
C ILE A 106 29.36 -19.73 16.54
N MET A 107 28.50 -19.10 17.36
CA MET A 107 28.26 -19.54 18.73
C MET A 107 27.61 -20.93 18.80
N THR A 108 26.71 -21.25 17.86
CA THR A 108 26.08 -22.57 17.76
C THR A 108 27.09 -23.64 17.33
N LEU A 109 27.98 -23.35 16.38
CA LEU A 109 29.06 -24.27 15.98
C LEU A 109 30.04 -24.53 17.13
N LEU A 110 30.45 -23.48 17.85
CA LEU A 110 31.30 -23.61 19.04
C LEU A 110 30.65 -24.47 20.12
N ALA A 111 29.36 -24.24 20.41
CA ALA A 111 28.62 -25.05 21.37
C ALA A 111 28.58 -26.53 20.98
N HIS A 112 28.37 -26.85 19.70
CA HIS A 112 28.42 -28.23 19.20
C HIS A 112 29.81 -28.85 19.35
N PHE A 113 30.88 -28.13 19.03
CA PHE A 113 32.26 -28.60 19.19
C PHE A 113 32.60 -28.90 20.66
N PHE A 114 32.23 -27.99 21.56
CA PHE A 114 32.42 -28.20 23.01
C PHE A 114 31.59 -29.36 23.55
N LEU A 115 30.34 -29.51 23.09
CA LEU A 115 29.48 -30.62 23.53
C LEU A 115 30.02 -31.97 23.04
N SER A 116 30.50 -32.05 21.80
CA SER A 116 31.17 -33.24 21.26
C SER A 116 32.40 -33.61 22.09
N SER A 117 33.26 -32.63 22.37
CA SER A 117 34.46 -32.83 23.20
C SER A 117 34.12 -33.25 24.62
N TYR A 118 33.06 -32.69 25.20
CA TYR A 118 32.58 -33.03 26.54
C TYR A 118 32.04 -34.47 26.59
N ILE A 119 31.24 -34.89 25.60
CA ILE A 119 30.72 -36.26 25.50
C ILE A 119 31.86 -37.28 25.38
N GLU A 120 32.87 -37.00 24.56
CA GLU A 120 34.03 -37.87 24.37
C GLU A 120 34.84 -38.05 25.67
N SER A 121 35.03 -36.96 26.43
CA SER A 121 35.69 -37.01 27.75
C SER A 121 34.92 -37.83 28.79
N ARG A 122 33.57 -37.81 28.74
CA ARG A 122 32.69 -38.62 29.61
C ARG A 122 32.72 -40.10 29.22
N SER A 123 32.74 -40.42 27.93
CA SER A 123 32.82 -41.79 27.41
C SER A 123 34.13 -42.46 27.81
N ALA A 124 35.25 -41.73 27.74
CA ALA A 124 36.58 -42.22 28.13
C ALA A 124 36.68 -42.60 29.62
N LYS A 125 35.96 -41.91 30.51
CA LYS A 125 35.92 -42.24 31.96
C LYS A 125 35.09 -43.48 32.29
N LYS A 126 34.21 -43.94 31.40
CA LYS A 126 33.32 -45.09 31.66
C LYS A 126 33.91 -46.45 31.24
N LYS A 127 35.10 -46.44 30.61
CA LYS A 127 35.87 -47.63 30.16
C LYS A 127 37.06 -48.00 31.06
N LYS A 128 37.24 -47.32 32.19
CA LYS A 128 38.08 -47.76 33.32
C LYS A 128 37.19 -48.27 34.41
#